data_AF-A0A5Q2VFH1-F1
#
_entry.id   AF-A0A5Q2VFH1-F1
#
_cell.length_a   1.000
_cell.length_b   1.000
_cell.length_c   1.000
_cell.angle_alpha   90.00
_cell.angle_beta   90.00
_cell.angle_gamma   90.00
#
_symmetry.space_group_name_H-M   'P 1'
#
loop_
_entity.id
_entity.type
_entity.pdbx_description
1 polymer ?
#
loop_
_entity_poly.entity_id
_entity_poly.type
_entity_poly.pdbx_seq_one_letter_code
_entity_poly.pdbx_strand_id
1 'polypeptide(L)' 'MGRKLDSLPQAEREKIEVDLLALSVIYNERYGITVNDASNAEQQVPDYLRPYFHLRLNYYRGA' A
#
# COMPACT_ATOMS: atom_id res chain seq x y z
N MET A 1 20.62 -15.54 -4.14
CA MET A 1 19.64 -15.50 -3.05
C MET A 1 18.38 -14.82 -3.56
N GLY A 2 17.43 -15.59 -4.13
CA GLY A 2 16.20 -15.01 -4.66
C GLY A 2 15.43 -14.31 -3.54
N ARG A 3 15.09 -13.02 -3.71
CA ARG A 3 14.17 -12.32 -2.82
C ARG A 3 12.96 -13.24 -2.65
N LYS A 4 12.58 -13.59 -1.41
CA LYS A 4 11.46 -14.52 -1.15
C LYS A 4 10.12 -14.06 -1.73
N LEU A 5 10.05 -12.86 -2.29
CA LEU A 5 8.91 -12.38 -3.07
C LEU A 5 8.85 -12.96 -4.50
N ASP A 6 9.96 -13.46 -5.07
CA ASP A 6 9.99 -13.91 -6.47
C ASP A 6 9.28 -15.24 -6.73
N SER A 7 9.11 -16.03 -5.69
CA SER A 7 8.40 -17.32 -5.75
C SER A 7 6.91 -17.19 -5.41
N LEU A 8 6.43 -15.99 -5.06
CA LEU A 8 5.03 -15.77 -4.72
C LEU A 8 4.18 -15.55 -5.97
N PRO A 9 2.92 -16.03 -5.98
CA PRO A 9 1.98 -15.71 -7.04
C PRO A 9 1.80 -14.19 -7.16
N GLN A 10 1.62 -13.71 -8.38
CA GLN A 10 1.54 -12.28 -8.70
C GLN A 10 0.54 -11.54 -7.80
N ALA A 11 -0.62 -12.16 -7.54
CA ALA A 11 -1.65 -11.62 -6.65
C ALA A 11 -1.20 -11.37 -5.20
N GLU A 12 -0.29 -12.18 -4.65
CA GLU A 12 0.26 -11.93 -3.31
C GLU A 12 1.27 -10.79 -3.32
N ARG A 13 2.07 -10.69 -4.39
CA ARG A 13 3.04 -9.60 -4.54
C ARG A 13 2.32 -8.26 -4.64
N GLU A 14 1.27 -8.20 -5.45
CA GLU A 14 0.45 -7.01 -5.61
C GLU A 14 -0.23 -6.62 -4.29
N LYS A 15 -0.74 -7.58 -3.51
CA LYS A 15 -1.26 -7.30 -2.16
C LYS A 15 -0.21 -6.71 -1.22
N ILE A 16 1.02 -7.24 -1.24
CA ILE A 16 2.12 -6.73 -0.41
C ILE A 16 2.54 -5.32 -0.84
N GLU A 17 2.61 -5.05 -2.14
CA GLU A 17 2.92 -3.72 -2.67
C GLU A 17 1.87 -2.69 -2.26
N VAL A 18 0.59 -3.06 -2.35
CA VAL A 18 -0.53 -2.21 -1.90
C VAL A 18 -0.45 -1.94 -0.40
N ASP A 19 -0.06 -2.93 0.41
CA ASP A 19 0.12 -2.78 1.85
C ASP A 19 1.28 -1.84 2.20
N LEU A 20 2.41 -1.97 1.48
CA LEU A 20 3.57 -1.09 1.61
C LEU A 20 3.26 0.36 1.20
N LEU A 21 2.46 0.54 0.14
CA LEU A 21 1.96 1.84 -0.26
C LEU A 21 1.09 2.45 0.84
N ALA A 22 0.18 1.66 1.43
CA ALA A 22 -0.71 2.14 2.48
C ALA A 22 0.10 2.59 3.71
N LEU A 23 1.09 1.81 4.12
CA LEU A 23 2.02 2.18 5.20
C LEU A 23 2.79 3.46 4.88
N SER A 24 3.25 3.61 3.64
CA SER A 24 3.99 4.79 3.21
C SER A 24 3.14 6.05 3.26
N VAL A 25 1.86 5.99 2.85
CA VAL A 25 0.91 7.09 2.98
C VAL A 25 0.71 7.47 4.44
N ILE A 26 0.48 6.48 5.33
CA ILE A 26 0.22 6.73 6.75
C ILE A 26 1.45 7.29 7.47
N TYR A 27 2.63 6.76 7.15
CA TYR A 27 3.88 7.29 7.64
C TYR A 27 4.02 8.75 7.23
N ASN A 28 3.86 9.04 5.95
CA ASN A 28 3.94 10.39 5.41
C ASN A 28 2.90 11.33 6.04
N GLU A 29 1.65 10.90 6.22
CA GLU A 29 0.60 11.64 6.93
C GLU A 29 1.01 11.96 8.38
N ARG A 30 1.57 11.00 9.13
CA ARG A 30 2.01 11.21 10.53
C ARG A 30 3.18 12.18 10.65
N TYR A 31 4.10 12.16 9.69
CA TYR A 31 5.30 13.02 9.70
C TYR A 31 5.10 14.34 8.94
N GLY A 32 3.89 14.62 8.42
CA GLY A 32 3.59 15.85 7.68
C GLY A 32 4.27 15.94 6.32
N ILE A 33 4.64 14.81 5.73
CA ILE A 33 5.32 14.71 4.43
C ILE A 33 4.26 14.55 3.35
N THR A 34 4.11 15.51 2.44
CA THR A 34 3.09 15.48 1.36
C THR A 34 3.55 14.79 0.08
N VAL A 35 4.49 13.84 0.16
CA VAL A 35 5.10 13.20 -1.03
C VAL A 35 4.22 12.09 -1.61
N ASN A 36 3.44 11.40 -0.77
CA ASN A 36 2.48 10.38 -1.21
C ASN A 36 1.13 10.63 -0.53
N ASP A 37 0.37 11.61 -1.01
CA ASP A 37 -1.03 11.75 -0.64
C ASP A 37 -1.81 10.48 -1.02
N ALA A 38 -2.80 10.11 -0.20
CA ALA A 38 -3.61 8.92 -0.41
C ALA A 38 -4.19 8.83 -1.83
N SER A 39 -4.61 9.97 -2.40
CA SER A 39 -5.15 10.04 -3.76
C SER A 39 -4.13 9.73 -4.86
N ASN A 40 -2.86 10.10 -4.68
CA ASN A 40 -1.79 9.73 -5.63
C ASN A 40 -1.45 8.24 -5.51
N ALA A 41 -1.43 7.70 -4.28
CA ALA A 41 -1.20 6.28 -4.06
C ALA A 41 -2.33 5.41 -4.64
N GLU A 42 -3.60 5.82 -4.52
CA GLU A 42 -4.75 5.11 -5.10
C GLU A 42 -4.69 4.99 -6.63
N GLN A 43 -4.07 5.96 -7.31
CA GLN A 43 -3.85 5.91 -8.75
C GLN A 43 -2.78 4.89 -9.15
N GLN A 44 -1.83 4.59 -8.26
CA GLN A 44 -0.81 3.55 -8.49
C GLN A 44 -1.34 2.14 -8.21
N VAL A 45 -2.40 2.02 -7.41
CA VAL A 45 -3.02 0.74 -7.05
C VAL A 45 -3.94 0.25 -8.18
N PRO A 46 -3.86 -1.04 -8.56
CA PRO A 46 -4.78 -1.63 -9.53
C PRO A 46 -6.24 -1.52 -9.06
N ASP A 47 -7.18 -1.29 -9.99
CA ASP A 47 -8.61 -1.07 -9.69
C ASP A 47 -9.21 -2.14 -8.76
N TYR A 48 -8.85 -3.40 -8.99
CA TYR A 48 -9.33 -4.54 -8.22
C TYR A 48 -8.73 -4.64 -6.79
N LEU A 49 -7.66 -3.90 -6.50
CA LEU A 49 -7.03 -3.82 -5.17
C LEU A 49 -7.30 -2.50 -4.44
N ARG A 50 -7.90 -1.49 -5.09
CA ARG A 50 -8.35 -0.27 -4.41
C ARG A 50 -9.20 -0.52 -3.16
N PRO A 51 -10.23 -1.40 -3.16
CA PRO A 51 -10.98 -1.67 -1.94
C PRO A 51 -10.11 -2.26 -0.81
N TYR A 52 -9.11 -3.07 -1.16
CA TYR A 52 -8.14 -3.61 -0.19
C TYR A 52 -7.21 -2.52 0.36
N PHE A 53 -6.77 -1.59 -0.50
CA PHE A 53 -5.95 -0.45 -0.10
C PHE A 53 -6.67 0.45 0.92
N HIS A 54 -7.92 0.82 0.68
CA HIS A 54 -8.70 1.62 1.63
C HIS A 54 -8.89 0.91 2.97
N LEU A 55 -9.14 -0.40 2.94
CA LEU A 55 -9.27 -1.21 4.15
C LEU A 55 -7.97 -1.18 4.98
N ARG A 56 -6.81 -1.27 4.32
CA ARG A 56 -5.50 -1.17 4.97
C ARG A 56 -5.18 0.23 5.48
N LEU A 57 -5.48 1.28 4.71
CA LEU A 57 -5.32 2.66 5.18
C LEU A 57 -6.11 2.90 6.46
N ASN A 58 -7.39 2.49 6.51
CA ASN A 58 -8.21 2.64 7.71
C ASN A 58 -7.66 1.83 8.89
N TYR A 59 -7.17 0.61 8.64
CA TYR A 59 -6.53 -0.21 9.66
C TYR A 59 -5.29 0.50 10.25
N TYR A 60 -4.41 1.05 9.41
CA TYR A 60 -3.19 1.73 9.83
C TYR A 60 -3.41 3.13 10.42
N ARG A 61 -4.52 3.81 10.09
CA ARG A 61 -4.92 5.05 10.77
C ARG A 61 -5.41 4.78 12.20
N GLY A 62 -6.06 3.63 12.42
CA GLY A 62 -6.61 3.25 13.72
C GLY A 62 -5.64 2.52 14.65
N ALA A 63 -4.48 2.09 14.14
CA ALA A 63 -3.42 1.39 14.90
C ALA A 63 -2.41 2.36 15.52
#